data_AF-A0A1Q9VFW5-F1
#
_entry.id   AF-A0A1Q9VFW5-F1
#
_cell.length_a   1.000
_cell.length_b   1.000
_cell.length_c   1.000
_cell.angle_alpha   90.00
_cell.angle_beta   90.00
_cell.angle_gamma   90.00
#
_symmetry.space_group_name_H-M   'P 1'
#
loop_
_entity.id
_entity.type
_entity.pdbx_description
1 polymer ?
#
loop_
_entity_poly.entity_id
_entity_poly.type
_entity_poly.pdbx_seq_one_letter_code
_entity_poly.pdbx_strand_id
1 'polypeptide(L)'
;MPINETLSQYSDWSYTTSVVIYILAMVFYMVEQSFGKRGKAVAERTRNRQLVTAGAGTDDTATQDADTATRDADTAGPRPPRSRAERFGRMGVALTVLALLLHGAALVLRGVATNRAPWGNMYEYVMITCFVAVVAWLWLLRKHPVRHLSTFVLLPNVILMFIGGTWLYSEAAPLQPALQSYWLIIHVAAAAGASGVFLIPGVASILYLIKARNESRPEKFASFASKLPAKEVLDRIAYRTTVFAFPVFTFGVLCGAVWAEAAWGRFWGWDPKETVAFIAWVIYAAYLHSRATAGWRGNRAAVINILGFAATVFNLFFVNLVTTGLHSYAGVG
;
A
#
# COMPACT_ATOMS: atom_id res chain seq x y z
N MET A 1 -22.81 -23.80 -11.79
CA MET A 1 -24.00 -23.12 -11.21
C MET A 1 -24.20 -21.82 -11.95
N PRO A 2 -25.46 -21.37 -12.18
CA PRO A 2 -25.71 -20.08 -12.81
C PRO A 2 -25.21 -18.94 -11.93
N ILE A 3 -24.77 -17.86 -12.57
CA ILE A 3 -24.23 -16.68 -11.91
C ILE A 3 -25.39 -15.84 -11.39
N ASN A 4 -25.26 -15.32 -10.17
CA ASN A 4 -26.28 -14.43 -9.60
C ASN A 4 -26.04 -13.00 -10.09
N GLU A 5 -26.72 -12.63 -11.18
CA GLU A 5 -26.61 -11.31 -11.80
C GLU A 5 -26.93 -10.15 -10.85
N THR A 6 -27.92 -10.31 -9.98
CA THR A 6 -28.29 -9.28 -8.99
C THR A 6 -27.15 -8.99 -8.02
N LEU A 7 -26.50 -10.03 -7.50
CA LEU A 7 -25.35 -9.88 -6.60
C LEU A 7 -24.13 -9.32 -7.34
N SER A 8 -23.94 -9.68 -8.62
CA SER A 8 -22.89 -9.09 -9.45
C SER A 8 -23.10 -7.58 -9.62
N GLN A 9 -24.32 -7.15 -9.96
CA GLN A 9 -24.65 -5.73 -10.08
C GLN A 9 -24.43 -4.95 -8.78
N TYR A 10 -24.82 -5.53 -7.63
CA TYR A 10 -24.55 -4.91 -6.33
C TYR A 10 -23.06 -4.83 -6.00
N SER A 11 -22.27 -5.81 -6.42
CA SER A 11 -20.81 -5.75 -6.34
C SER A 11 -20.29 -4.54 -7.11
N ASP A 12 -20.74 -4.34 -8.35
CA ASP A 12 -20.24 -3.30 -9.24
C ASP A 12 -20.64 -1.89 -8.76
N TRP A 13 -21.86 -1.75 -8.24
CA TRP A 13 -22.29 -0.51 -7.57
C TRP A 13 -21.50 -0.24 -6.29
N SER A 14 -21.23 -1.26 -5.49
CA SER A 14 -20.43 -1.12 -4.27
C SER A 14 -18.99 -0.70 -4.60
N TYR A 15 -18.40 -1.31 -5.64
CA TYR A 15 -17.08 -0.96 -6.13
C TYR A 15 -17.02 0.49 -6.61
N THR A 16 -17.92 0.88 -7.51
CA THR A 16 -17.99 2.25 -8.05
C THR A 16 -18.22 3.29 -6.95
N THR A 17 -19.14 3.01 -6.03
CA THR A 17 -19.40 3.88 -4.87
C THR A 17 -18.16 4.02 -3.98
N SER A 18 -17.42 2.93 -3.75
CA SER A 18 -16.19 2.98 -2.97
C SER A 18 -15.12 3.88 -3.61
N VAL A 19 -14.99 3.87 -4.94
CA VAL A 19 -14.07 4.76 -5.68
C VAL A 19 -14.41 6.22 -5.43
N VAL A 20 -15.69 6.58 -5.57
CA VAL A 20 -16.15 7.97 -5.33
C VAL A 20 -15.85 8.40 -3.88
N ILE A 21 -16.09 7.53 -2.90
CA ILE A 21 -15.84 7.84 -1.49
C ILE A 21 -14.33 7.92 -1.21
N TYR A 22 -13.49 7.10 -1.84
CA TYR A 22 -12.03 7.24 -1.76
C TYR A 22 -11.54 8.57 -2.32
N ILE A 23 -12.09 9.02 -3.46
CA ILE A 23 -11.79 10.34 -4.02
C ILE A 23 -12.18 11.45 -3.03
N LEU A 24 -13.38 11.35 -2.44
CA LEU A 24 -13.82 12.30 -1.42
C LEU A 24 -12.89 12.29 -0.20
N ALA A 25 -12.52 11.12 0.31
CA ALA A 25 -11.54 10.98 1.40
C ALA A 25 -10.21 11.66 1.05
N MET A 26 -9.74 11.49 -0.18
CA MET A 26 -8.52 12.12 -0.69
C MET A 26 -8.60 13.65 -0.67
N VAL A 27 -9.73 14.23 -1.07
CA VAL A 27 -9.98 15.68 -0.98
C VAL A 27 -9.90 16.16 0.47
N PHE A 28 -10.48 15.44 1.41
CA PHE A 28 -10.43 15.78 2.84
C PHE A 28 -8.99 15.75 3.39
N TYR A 29 -8.19 14.78 2.99
CA TYR A 29 -6.76 14.74 3.34
C TYR A 29 -5.97 15.90 2.69
N MET A 30 -6.31 16.30 1.46
CA MET A 30 -5.69 17.45 0.79
C MET A 30 -6.04 18.78 1.49
N VAL A 31 -7.28 18.93 1.95
CA VAL A 31 -7.72 20.07 2.76
C VAL A 31 -6.94 20.11 4.08
N GLU A 32 -6.79 18.97 4.77
CA GLU A 32 -5.93 18.89 5.97
C GLU A 32 -4.49 19.32 5.66
N GLN A 33 -3.89 18.86 4.57
CA GLN A 33 -2.51 19.21 4.21
C GLN A 33 -2.34 20.68 3.81
N SER A 34 -3.36 21.29 3.21
CA SER A 34 -3.33 22.69 2.78
C SER A 34 -3.51 23.66 3.95
N PHE A 35 -4.42 23.36 4.88
CA PHE A 35 -4.75 24.23 6.01
C PHE A 35 -4.06 23.83 7.32
N GLY A 36 -3.42 22.66 7.36
CA GLY A 36 -2.70 22.15 8.50
C GLY A 36 -1.37 22.87 8.72
N LYS A 37 -1.39 23.97 9.49
CA LYS A 37 -0.17 24.60 10.06
C LYS A 37 0.69 23.62 10.90
N ARG A 38 0.20 22.40 11.17
CA ARG A 38 0.83 21.34 11.98
C ARG A 38 1.77 20.38 11.23
N GLY A 39 1.84 20.38 9.90
CA GLY A 39 2.87 19.58 9.20
C GLY A 39 4.29 19.94 9.66
N LYS A 40 4.53 21.25 9.84
CA LYS A 40 5.75 21.79 10.45
C LYS A 40 5.90 21.40 11.93
N ALA A 41 4.87 21.58 12.75
CA ALA A 41 4.92 21.32 14.19
C ALA A 41 5.06 19.82 14.57
N VAL A 42 4.50 18.89 13.78
CA VAL A 42 4.62 17.44 14.01
C VAL A 42 5.99 16.93 13.55
N ALA A 43 6.52 17.47 12.45
CA ALA A 43 7.90 17.23 12.03
C ALA A 43 8.90 17.77 13.09
N GLU A 44 8.64 18.96 13.64
CA GLU A 44 9.44 19.53 14.74
C GLU A 44 9.34 18.73 16.04
N ARG A 45 8.16 18.26 16.44
CA ARG A 45 8.02 17.37 17.62
C ARG A 45 8.74 16.04 17.44
N THR A 46 8.71 15.46 16.23
CA THR A 46 9.41 14.21 15.94
C THR A 46 10.93 14.41 15.96
N ARG A 47 11.41 15.52 15.38
CA ARG A 47 12.82 15.94 15.41
C ARG A 47 13.30 16.18 16.84
N ASN A 48 12.54 16.93 17.64
CA ASN A 48 12.91 17.25 19.02
C ASN A 48 12.95 15.98 19.90
N ARG A 49 12.04 15.02 19.68
CA ARG A 49 12.09 13.73 20.40
C ARG A 49 13.33 12.90 20.04
N GLN A 50 13.85 13.00 18.81
CA GLN A 50 15.10 12.34 18.42
C GLN A 50 16.35 13.03 18.97
N LEU A 51 16.34 14.35 19.11
CA LEU A 51 17.45 15.10 19.72
C LEU A 51 17.58 14.80 21.22
N VAL A 52 16.46 14.65 21.93
CA VAL A 52 16.45 14.26 23.35
C VAL A 52 17.01 12.84 23.54
N THR A 53 16.77 11.91 22.60
CA THR A 53 17.37 10.57 22.64
C THR A 53 18.83 10.52 22.18
N ALA A 54 19.31 11.52 21.45
CA ALA A 54 20.70 11.61 21.01
C ALA A 54 21.60 12.36 22.01
N GLY A 55 21.02 13.19 22.88
CA GLY A 55 21.70 13.89 23.97
C GLY A 55 21.71 13.14 25.31
N ALA A 56 20.89 12.09 25.46
CA ALA A 56 20.93 11.18 26.61
C ALA A 56 22.08 10.17 26.45
N GLY A 57 23.31 10.67 26.40
CA GLY A 57 24.49 9.91 26.77
C GLY A 57 24.50 9.77 28.29
N THR A 58 24.59 8.52 28.74
CA THR A 58 24.98 8.06 30.08
C THR A 58 25.33 9.15 31.10
N ASP A 59 24.39 9.48 31.99
CA ASP A 59 24.71 9.92 33.35
C ASP A 59 23.58 9.49 34.31
N ASP A 60 24.00 9.04 35.48
CA ASP A 60 23.23 8.37 36.53
C ASP A 60 22.19 9.26 37.22
N THR A 61 20.95 9.29 36.74
CA THR A 61 19.81 9.89 37.47
C THR A 61 18.56 9.00 37.45
N ALA A 62 18.71 7.72 37.81
CA ALA A 62 17.60 6.76 37.80
C ALA A 62 16.66 6.82 39.03
N THR A 63 16.82 7.77 39.96
CA THR A 63 16.08 7.74 41.25
C THR A 63 15.26 9.00 41.60
N GLN A 64 15.22 10.04 40.75
CA GLN A 64 14.39 11.24 41.01
C GLN A 64 13.16 11.41 40.09
N ASP A 65 13.07 10.68 38.97
CA ASP A 65 11.99 10.89 37.98
C ASP A 65 10.65 10.21 38.32
N ALA A 66 10.61 9.33 39.33
CA ALA A 66 9.39 8.60 39.68
C ALA A 66 8.35 9.45 40.45
N ASP A 67 8.80 10.46 41.21
CA ASP A 67 7.91 11.31 42.02
C ASP A 67 7.35 12.53 41.26
N THR A 68 7.94 12.89 40.13
CA THR A 68 7.48 13.99 39.28
C THR A 68 6.41 13.54 38.28
N ALA A 69 6.46 12.28 37.83
CA ALA A 69 5.53 11.73 36.85
C ALA A 69 4.09 11.54 37.39
N THR A 70 3.92 11.41 38.70
CA THR A 70 2.62 11.28 39.38
C THR A 70 1.93 12.62 39.64
N ARG A 71 2.66 13.74 39.66
CA ARG A 71 2.07 15.08 39.88
C ARG A 71 1.55 15.76 38.60
N ASP A 72 2.04 15.37 37.43
CA ASP A 72 1.59 15.93 36.14
C ASP A 72 0.31 15.29 35.58
N ALA A 73 -0.17 14.20 36.18
CA ALA A 73 -1.40 13.53 35.74
C ALA A 73 -2.68 14.27 36.17
N ASP A 74 -2.62 15.04 37.27
CA ASP A 74 -3.78 15.74 37.86
C ASP A 74 -3.98 17.18 37.35
N THR A 75 -3.14 17.67 36.44
CA THR A 75 -3.25 19.02 35.84
C THR A 75 -3.51 18.99 34.34
N ALA A 76 -4.16 17.93 33.83
CA ALA A 76 -4.65 17.88 32.45
C ALA A 76 -5.89 18.78 32.29
N GLY A 77 -5.67 20.09 32.18
CA GLY A 77 -6.72 21.06 31.82
C GLY A 77 -7.44 20.67 30.52
N PRO A 78 -8.62 21.26 30.23
CA PRO A 78 -9.45 20.89 29.10
C PRO A 78 -8.66 20.89 27.79
N ARG A 79 -8.61 19.75 27.09
CA ARG A 79 -7.92 19.64 25.78
C ARG A 79 -8.44 20.75 24.86
N PRO A 80 -7.54 21.59 24.29
CA PRO A 80 -7.97 22.69 23.45
C PRO A 80 -8.83 22.20 22.27
N PRO A 81 -9.83 22.98 21.84
CA PRO A 81 -10.76 22.57 20.79
C PRO A 81 -10.01 22.22 19.50
N ARG A 82 -10.38 21.09 18.89
CA ARG A 82 -9.75 20.58 17.67
C ARG A 82 -9.88 21.59 16.53
N SER A 83 -8.77 21.87 15.86
CA SER A 83 -8.75 22.77 14.71
C SER A 83 -9.59 22.23 13.55
N ARG A 84 -10.12 23.12 12.70
CA ARG A 84 -10.91 22.72 11.52
C ARG A 84 -10.14 21.73 10.63
N ALA A 85 -8.84 21.95 10.41
CA ALA A 85 -7.98 21.06 9.64
C ALA A 85 -7.88 19.63 10.25
N GLU A 86 -7.80 19.52 11.58
CA GLU A 86 -7.77 18.20 12.24
C GLU A 86 -9.09 17.45 12.10
N ARG A 87 -10.22 18.17 12.06
CA ARG A 87 -11.55 17.59 11.80
C ARG A 87 -11.63 17.02 10.39
N PHE A 88 -11.18 17.78 9.37
CA PHE A 88 -11.12 17.29 7.98
C PHE A 88 -10.25 16.03 7.85
N GLY A 89 -9.09 15.98 8.52
CA GLY A 89 -8.25 14.78 8.52
C GLY A 89 -8.92 13.55 9.14
N ARG A 90 -9.69 13.72 10.23
CA ARG A 90 -10.45 12.63 10.85
C ARG A 90 -11.62 12.18 9.99
N MET A 91 -12.31 13.12 9.35
CA MET A 91 -13.36 12.82 8.37
C MET A 91 -12.79 12.06 7.17
N GLY A 92 -11.61 12.42 6.69
CA GLY A 92 -10.88 11.67 5.65
C GLY A 92 -10.65 10.21 6.05
N VAL A 93 -10.23 9.95 7.30
CA VAL A 93 -10.10 8.57 7.83
C VAL A 93 -11.44 7.85 7.88
N ALA A 94 -12.50 8.50 8.39
CA ALA A 94 -13.82 7.89 8.45
C ALA A 94 -14.36 7.53 7.05
N LEU A 95 -14.18 8.42 6.07
CA LEU A 95 -14.53 8.16 4.67
C LEU A 95 -13.67 7.04 4.06
N THR A 96 -12.38 6.98 4.39
CA THR A 96 -11.51 5.87 3.95
C THR A 96 -11.99 4.52 4.50
N VAL A 97 -12.43 4.49 5.77
CA VAL A 97 -13.01 3.28 6.37
C VAL A 97 -14.33 2.92 5.71
N LEU A 98 -15.22 3.88 5.46
CA LEU A 98 -16.48 3.64 4.76
C LEU A 98 -16.26 3.09 3.36
N ALA A 99 -15.36 3.72 2.59
CA ALA A 99 -14.98 3.24 1.27
C ALA A 99 -14.38 1.83 1.33
N LEU A 100 -13.57 1.52 2.35
CA LEU A 100 -13.02 0.18 2.55
C LEU A 100 -14.11 -0.86 2.82
N LEU A 101 -15.12 -0.54 3.63
CA LEU A 101 -16.24 -1.44 3.90
C LEU A 101 -17.04 -1.72 2.62
N LEU A 102 -17.32 -0.71 1.81
CA LEU A 102 -18.00 -0.87 0.52
C LEU A 102 -17.15 -1.65 -0.48
N HIS A 103 -15.83 -1.42 -0.50
CA HIS A 103 -14.91 -2.18 -1.33
C HIS A 103 -14.86 -3.66 -0.90
N GLY A 104 -14.88 -3.92 0.41
CA GLY A 104 -14.99 -5.28 0.95
C GLY A 104 -16.33 -5.93 0.62
N ALA A 105 -17.43 -5.17 0.66
CA ALA A 105 -18.73 -5.63 0.21
C ALA A 105 -18.72 -6.01 -1.27
N ALA A 106 -18.06 -5.22 -2.13
CA ALA A 106 -17.89 -5.57 -3.54
C ALA A 106 -17.18 -6.93 -3.71
N LEU A 107 -16.06 -7.16 -3.03
CA LEU A 107 -15.36 -8.45 -3.05
C LEU A 107 -16.27 -9.60 -2.58
N VAL A 108 -16.96 -9.45 -1.46
CA VAL A 108 -17.84 -10.51 -0.93
C VAL A 108 -19.00 -10.80 -1.88
N LEU A 109 -19.69 -9.76 -2.35
CA LEU A 109 -20.81 -9.89 -3.29
C LEU A 109 -20.37 -10.56 -4.60
N ARG A 110 -19.21 -10.18 -5.13
CA ARG A 110 -18.61 -10.80 -6.32
C ARG A 110 -18.31 -12.28 -6.12
N GLY A 111 -17.75 -12.64 -4.97
CA GLY A 111 -17.44 -14.03 -4.64
C GLY A 111 -18.70 -14.89 -4.46
N VAL A 112 -19.72 -14.36 -3.78
CA VAL A 112 -21.01 -15.04 -3.61
C VAL A 112 -21.74 -15.16 -4.95
N ALA A 113 -21.70 -14.14 -5.80
CA ALA A 113 -22.34 -14.17 -7.12
C ALA A 113 -21.79 -15.29 -8.03
N THR A 114 -20.50 -15.59 -7.89
CA THR A 114 -19.79 -16.58 -8.72
C THR A 114 -19.56 -17.92 -8.02
N ASN A 115 -19.95 -18.06 -6.74
CA ASN A 115 -19.67 -19.22 -5.89
C ASN A 115 -18.19 -19.64 -5.87
N ARG A 116 -17.29 -18.66 -5.98
CA ARG A 116 -15.85 -18.85 -5.96
C ARG A 116 -15.19 -17.63 -5.37
N ALA A 117 -13.91 -17.76 -5.07
CA ALA A 117 -13.16 -16.61 -4.62
C ALA A 117 -12.83 -15.66 -5.81
N PRO A 118 -13.03 -14.34 -5.65
CA PRO A 118 -13.03 -13.37 -6.76
C PRO A 118 -11.63 -12.82 -7.03
N TRP A 119 -10.77 -13.66 -7.60
CA TRP A 119 -9.39 -13.32 -7.99
C TRP A 119 -8.95 -14.06 -9.26
N GLY A 120 -9.90 -14.34 -10.16
CA GLY A 120 -9.72 -15.12 -11.38
C GLY A 120 -9.39 -14.32 -12.65
N ASN A 121 -9.48 -12.99 -12.61
CA ASN A 121 -9.18 -12.11 -13.74
C ASN A 121 -8.49 -10.81 -13.27
N MET A 122 -8.09 -9.95 -14.21
CA MET A 122 -7.38 -8.70 -13.90
C MET A 122 -8.21 -7.71 -13.06
N TYR A 123 -9.51 -7.57 -13.34
CA TYR A 123 -10.40 -6.71 -12.55
C TYR A 123 -10.41 -7.14 -11.09
N GLU A 124 -10.67 -8.43 -10.86
CA GLU A 124 -10.72 -9.06 -9.56
C GLU A 124 -9.36 -8.97 -8.83
N TYR A 125 -8.24 -9.19 -9.55
CA TYR A 125 -6.89 -9.05 -9.01
C TYR A 125 -6.58 -7.61 -8.56
N VAL A 126 -6.94 -6.61 -9.37
CA VAL A 126 -6.76 -5.19 -9.03
C VAL A 126 -7.64 -4.81 -7.84
N MET A 127 -8.88 -5.31 -7.78
CA MET A 127 -9.80 -5.09 -6.67
C MET A 127 -9.19 -5.55 -5.35
N ILE A 128 -8.72 -6.80 -5.24
CA ILE A 128 -8.07 -7.26 -4.01
C ILE A 128 -6.77 -6.51 -3.72
N THR A 129 -5.93 -6.26 -4.72
CA THR A 129 -4.65 -5.56 -4.54
C THR A 129 -4.89 -4.19 -3.90
N CYS A 130 -5.86 -3.44 -4.41
CA CYS A 130 -6.23 -2.13 -3.88
C CYS A 130 -6.89 -2.24 -2.49
N PHE A 131 -7.72 -3.27 -2.26
CA PHE A 131 -8.32 -3.51 -0.95
C PHE A 131 -7.23 -3.74 0.11
N VAL A 132 -6.27 -4.63 -0.15
CA VAL A 132 -5.16 -4.93 0.76
C VAL A 132 -4.26 -3.71 0.98
N ALA A 133 -3.99 -2.92 -0.07
CA ALA A 133 -3.22 -1.68 0.05
C ALA A 133 -3.86 -0.71 1.05
N VAL A 134 -5.19 -0.52 0.99
CA VAL A 134 -5.91 0.36 1.91
C VAL A 134 -5.99 -0.24 3.32
N VAL A 135 -6.20 -1.55 3.47
CA VAL A 135 -6.16 -2.24 4.78
C VAL A 135 -4.81 -2.02 5.45
N ALA A 136 -3.71 -2.28 4.72
CA ALA A 136 -2.35 -2.10 5.21
C ALA A 136 -2.07 -0.64 5.57
N TRP A 137 -2.58 0.30 4.76
CA TRP A 137 -2.46 1.73 5.05
C TRP A 137 -3.19 2.14 6.33
N LEU A 138 -4.45 1.74 6.51
CA LEU A 138 -5.21 2.03 7.73
C LEU A 138 -4.58 1.39 8.97
N TRP A 139 -4.03 0.18 8.84
CA TRP A 139 -3.28 -0.46 9.90
C TRP A 139 -2.03 0.36 10.28
N LEU A 140 -1.29 0.87 9.28
CA LEU A 140 -0.15 1.74 9.50
C LEU A 140 -0.53 3.05 10.21
N LEU A 141 -1.67 3.65 9.85
CA LEU A 141 -2.20 4.86 10.49
C LEU A 141 -2.53 4.66 11.98
N ARG A 142 -2.88 3.43 12.40
CA ARG A 142 -3.08 3.10 13.82
C ARG A 142 -1.77 3.04 14.60
N LYS A 143 -0.68 2.66 13.94
CA LYS A 143 0.65 2.49 14.57
C LYS A 143 1.52 3.73 14.49
N HIS A 144 1.33 4.58 13.49
CA HIS A 144 2.19 5.74 13.22
C HIS A 144 1.38 7.00 12.87
N PRO A 145 1.77 8.20 13.36
CA PRO A 145 1.06 9.46 13.12
C PRO A 145 1.35 10.04 11.72
N VAL A 146 1.21 9.23 10.67
CA VAL A 146 1.61 9.54 9.29
C VAL A 146 0.42 9.83 8.38
N ARG A 147 -0.71 10.27 8.97
CA ARG A 147 -1.97 10.54 8.25
C ARG A 147 -1.84 11.47 7.07
N HIS A 148 -0.95 12.46 7.14
CA HIS A 148 -0.71 13.41 6.06
C HIS A 148 -0.17 12.75 4.78
N LEU A 149 0.32 11.52 4.84
CA LEU A 149 0.73 10.75 3.66
C LEU A 149 -0.43 10.06 2.94
N SER A 150 -1.64 10.06 3.53
CA SER A 150 -2.78 9.27 3.02
C SER A 150 -3.18 9.65 1.59
N THR A 151 -3.10 10.93 1.22
CA THR A 151 -3.36 11.36 -0.15
C THR A 151 -2.42 10.70 -1.15
N PHE A 152 -1.13 10.57 -0.82
CA PHE A 152 -0.13 10.01 -1.75
C PHE A 152 -0.26 8.51 -1.91
N VAL A 153 -0.76 7.82 -0.90
CA VAL A 153 -1.03 6.37 -0.97
C VAL A 153 -2.36 6.10 -1.66
N LEU A 154 -3.40 6.90 -1.36
CA LEU A 154 -4.70 6.76 -2.00
C LEU A 154 -4.70 7.15 -3.47
N LEU A 155 -3.86 8.10 -3.90
CA LEU A 155 -3.81 8.54 -5.30
C LEU A 155 -3.55 7.40 -6.29
N PRO A 156 -2.41 6.65 -6.24
CA PRO A 156 -2.20 5.53 -7.13
C PRO A 156 -3.23 4.42 -6.92
N ASN A 157 -3.73 4.23 -5.70
CA ASN A 157 -4.78 3.24 -5.42
C ASN A 157 -6.10 3.57 -6.16
N VAL A 158 -6.55 4.82 -6.11
CA VAL A 158 -7.75 5.28 -6.84
C VAL A 158 -7.54 5.20 -8.34
N ILE A 159 -6.36 5.54 -8.85
CA ILE A 159 -6.02 5.39 -10.28
C ILE A 159 -6.13 3.92 -10.69
N LEU A 160 -5.53 3.00 -9.90
CA LEU A 160 -5.65 1.56 -10.15
C LEU A 160 -7.10 1.10 -10.10
N MET A 161 -7.89 1.56 -9.13
CA MET A 161 -9.30 1.21 -9.05
C MET A 161 -10.11 1.74 -10.24
N PHE A 162 -9.82 2.96 -10.71
CA PHE A 162 -10.45 3.54 -11.90
C PHE A 162 -10.11 2.75 -13.16
N ILE A 163 -8.84 2.43 -13.38
CA ILE A 163 -8.40 1.58 -14.50
C ILE A 163 -9.06 0.19 -14.39
N GLY A 164 -9.09 -0.37 -13.19
CA GLY A 164 -9.74 -1.64 -12.87
C GLY A 164 -11.21 -1.66 -13.29
N GLY A 165 -11.99 -0.66 -12.89
CA GLY A 165 -13.42 -0.58 -13.16
C GLY A 165 -13.80 -0.08 -14.56
N THR A 166 -12.84 0.35 -15.38
CA THR A 166 -13.12 0.89 -16.73
C THR A 166 -12.48 0.04 -17.83
N TRP A 167 -11.17 -0.16 -17.77
CA TRP A 167 -10.41 -0.81 -18.84
C TRP A 167 -10.19 -2.29 -18.60
N LEU A 168 -10.12 -2.71 -17.34
CA LEU A 168 -9.90 -4.11 -16.97
C LEU A 168 -11.19 -4.80 -16.54
N TYR A 169 -12.32 -4.07 -16.52
CA TYR A 169 -13.60 -4.60 -16.09
C TYR A 169 -13.96 -5.83 -16.91
N SER A 170 -14.35 -6.89 -16.21
CA SER A 170 -14.77 -8.15 -16.80
C SER A 170 -16.04 -8.58 -16.10
N GLU A 171 -16.98 -9.18 -16.83
CA GLU A 171 -18.22 -9.67 -16.26
C GLU A 171 -17.96 -10.82 -15.27
N ALA A 172 -18.90 -11.03 -14.35
CA ALA A 172 -18.83 -12.17 -13.47
C ALA A 172 -18.96 -13.43 -14.33
N ALA A 173 -17.92 -14.26 -14.34
CA ALA A 173 -17.85 -15.46 -15.15
C ALA A 173 -17.28 -16.65 -14.34
N PRO A 174 -17.55 -17.91 -14.75
CA PRO A 174 -16.90 -19.07 -14.17
C PRO A 174 -15.39 -19.04 -14.45
N LEU A 175 -14.61 -19.72 -13.61
CA LEU A 175 -13.17 -19.83 -13.85
C LEU A 175 -12.91 -20.68 -15.09
N GLN A 176 -11.92 -20.26 -15.87
CA GLN A 176 -11.30 -21.10 -16.89
C GLN A 176 -10.84 -22.43 -16.26
N PRO A 177 -10.92 -23.57 -16.97
CA PRO A 177 -10.62 -24.88 -16.37
C PRO A 177 -9.25 -24.96 -15.67
N ALA A 178 -8.21 -24.35 -16.26
CA ALA A 178 -6.86 -24.31 -15.67
C ALA A 178 -6.78 -23.54 -14.33
N LEU A 179 -7.75 -22.66 -14.05
CA LEU A 179 -7.85 -21.87 -12.83
C LEU A 179 -8.68 -22.54 -11.73
N GLN A 180 -9.38 -23.65 -12.02
CA GLN A 180 -10.25 -24.33 -11.06
C GLN A 180 -9.45 -25.19 -10.07
N SER A 181 -8.63 -24.55 -9.24
CA SER A 181 -7.78 -25.22 -8.26
C SER A 181 -7.71 -24.43 -6.95
N TYR A 182 -7.52 -25.15 -5.83
CA TYR A 182 -7.28 -24.51 -4.53
C TYR A 182 -6.01 -23.64 -4.53
N TRP A 183 -5.06 -23.96 -5.40
CA TRP A 183 -3.85 -23.17 -5.58
C TRP A 183 -4.11 -21.74 -6.02
N LEU A 184 -5.19 -21.49 -6.75
CA LEU A 184 -5.60 -20.14 -7.13
C LEU A 184 -5.84 -19.28 -5.87
N ILE A 185 -6.52 -19.83 -4.87
CA ILE A 185 -6.82 -19.14 -3.62
C ILE A 185 -5.53 -18.84 -2.85
N ILE A 186 -4.60 -19.78 -2.80
CA ILE A 186 -3.36 -19.63 -2.01
C ILE A 186 -2.37 -18.70 -2.72
N HIS A 187 -2.00 -19.03 -3.95
CA HIS A 187 -1.00 -18.30 -4.73
C HIS A 187 -1.46 -16.89 -5.07
N VAL A 188 -2.65 -16.75 -5.68
CA VAL A 188 -3.10 -15.44 -6.19
C VAL A 188 -3.43 -14.50 -5.04
N ALA A 189 -4.00 -14.99 -3.93
CA ALA A 189 -4.21 -14.13 -2.75
C ALA A 189 -2.89 -13.68 -2.13
N ALA A 190 -1.87 -14.54 -2.05
CA ALA A 190 -0.55 -14.14 -1.57
C ALA A 190 0.12 -13.11 -2.50
N ALA A 191 0.08 -13.35 -3.82
CA ALA A 191 0.65 -12.45 -4.82
C ALA A 191 -0.05 -11.08 -4.83
N ALA A 192 -1.38 -11.06 -4.83
CA ALA A 192 -2.17 -9.82 -4.79
C ALA A 192 -2.02 -9.10 -3.45
N GLY A 193 -2.00 -9.85 -2.35
CA GLY A 193 -1.80 -9.30 -1.01
C GLY A 193 -0.44 -8.62 -0.88
N ALA A 194 0.64 -9.29 -1.32
CA ALA A 194 1.97 -8.70 -1.34
C ALA A 194 2.03 -7.46 -2.25
N SER A 195 1.45 -7.54 -3.45
CA SER A 195 1.39 -6.43 -4.41
C SER A 195 0.70 -5.20 -3.81
N GLY A 196 -0.40 -5.41 -3.08
CA GLY A 196 -1.12 -4.33 -2.39
C GLY A 196 -0.28 -3.67 -1.32
N VAL A 197 0.43 -4.46 -0.51
CA VAL A 197 1.34 -3.89 0.50
C VAL A 197 2.52 -3.16 -0.15
N PHE A 198 3.09 -3.66 -1.25
CA PHE A 198 4.23 -3.06 -1.95
C PHE A 198 3.95 -1.67 -2.55
N LEU A 199 2.69 -1.29 -2.71
CA LEU A 199 2.31 0.07 -3.10
C LEU A 199 2.81 1.10 -2.07
N ILE A 200 2.71 0.80 -0.77
CA ILE A 200 3.12 1.71 0.31
C ILE A 200 4.63 2.02 0.29
N PRO A 201 5.54 1.03 0.27
CA PRO A 201 6.98 1.29 0.18
C PRO A 201 7.37 1.94 -1.15
N GLY A 202 6.73 1.60 -2.27
CA GLY A 202 6.95 2.25 -3.56
C GLY A 202 6.66 3.76 -3.49
N VAL A 203 5.47 4.13 -3.00
CA VAL A 203 5.10 5.54 -2.78
C VAL A 203 6.03 6.23 -1.80
N ALA A 204 6.34 5.59 -0.66
CA ALA A 204 7.22 6.16 0.35
C ALA A 204 8.63 6.45 -0.19
N SER A 205 9.18 5.57 -1.03
CA SER A 205 10.49 5.77 -1.67
C SER A 205 10.49 6.86 -2.74
N ILE A 206 9.40 7.00 -3.51
CA ILE A 206 9.24 8.14 -4.45
C ILE A 206 9.23 9.46 -3.67
N LEU A 207 8.42 9.55 -2.62
CA LEU A 207 8.36 10.74 -1.76
C LEU A 207 9.71 11.03 -1.09
N TYR A 208 10.44 9.99 -0.68
CA TYR A 208 11.77 10.13 -0.12
C TYR A 208 12.73 10.82 -1.11
N LEU A 209 12.74 10.41 -2.38
CA LEU A 209 13.60 11.04 -3.39
C LEU A 209 13.17 12.47 -3.72
N ILE A 210 11.86 12.74 -3.77
CA ILE A 210 11.34 14.11 -3.93
C ILE A 210 11.82 15.00 -2.79
N LYS A 211 11.74 14.52 -1.54
CA LYS A 211 12.23 15.23 -0.36
C LYS A 211 13.74 15.47 -0.42
N ALA A 212 14.52 14.44 -0.73
CA ALA A 212 15.98 14.53 -0.85
C ALA A 212 16.43 15.50 -1.96
N ARG A 213 15.69 15.55 -3.07
CA ARG A 213 15.97 16.49 -4.16
C ARG A 213 15.63 17.94 -3.77
N ASN A 214 14.54 18.16 -3.04
CA ASN A 214 14.19 19.50 -2.58
C ASN A 214 15.19 20.05 -1.55
N GLU A 215 15.72 19.20 -0.67
CA GLU A 215 16.76 19.63 0.28
C GLU A 215 18.08 19.98 -0.38
N SER A 216 18.41 19.35 -1.52
CA SER A 216 19.62 19.69 -2.30
C SER A 216 19.41 20.83 -3.30
N ARG A 217 18.18 21.10 -3.74
CA ARG A 217 17.83 22.17 -4.67
C ARG A 217 16.49 22.83 -4.28
N PRO A 218 16.49 23.74 -3.28
CA PRO A 218 15.27 24.32 -2.73
C PRO A 218 14.45 25.15 -3.74
N GLU A 219 15.11 25.73 -4.75
CA GLU A 219 14.48 26.69 -5.68
C GLU A 219 13.44 26.08 -6.64
N LYS A 220 13.45 24.75 -6.86
CA LYS A 220 12.53 24.10 -7.84
C LYS A 220 11.29 23.44 -7.21
N PHE A 221 11.27 23.16 -5.90
CA PHE A 221 10.20 22.38 -5.25
C PHE A 221 9.73 22.93 -3.89
N ALA A 222 10.11 24.17 -3.55
CA ALA A 222 9.98 24.77 -2.21
C ALA A 222 8.61 24.63 -1.54
N SER A 223 7.50 24.73 -2.30
CA SER A 223 6.14 24.79 -1.71
C SER A 223 5.57 23.41 -1.34
N PHE A 224 5.86 22.37 -2.13
CA PHE A 224 5.26 21.04 -1.97
C PHE A 224 6.11 20.11 -1.10
N ALA A 225 7.41 20.02 -1.39
CA ALA A 225 8.31 19.09 -0.69
C ALA A 225 8.66 19.54 0.74
N SER A 226 8.40 20.80 1.10
CA SER A 226 8.50 21.29 2.48
C SER A 226 7.39 20.75 3.39
N LYS A 227 6.26 20.31 2.84
CA LYS A 227 5.14 19.71 3.59
C LYS A 227 5.27 18.20 3.79
N LEU A 228 6.17 17.55 3.05
CA LEU A 228 6.46 16.13 3.22
C LEU A 228 7.18 15.86 4.54
N PRO A 229 6.93 14.70 5.18
CA PRO A 229 7.60 14.31 6.41
C PRO A 229 9.11 14.16 6.21
N ALA A 230 9.82 14.04 7.33
CA ALA A 230 11.26 13.81 7.34
C ALA A 230 11.62 12.53 6.55
N LYS A 231 12.78 12.53 5.89
CA LYS A 231 13.26 11.42 5.05
C LYS A 231 13.34 10.12 5.84
N GLU A 232 13.69 10.20 7.12
CA GLU A 232 13.84 9.07 8.04
C GLU A 232 12.49 8.39 8.31
N VAL A 233 11.39 9.15 8.30
CA VAL A 233 10.03 8.60 8.45
C VAL A 233 9.65 7.84 7.17
N LEU A 234 9.89 8.42 6.00
CA LEU A 234 9.60 7.79 4.72
C LEU A 234 10.41 6.51 4.52
N ASP A 235 11.70 6.56 4.84
CA ASP A 235 12.62 5.42 4.79
C ASP A 235 12.19 4.31 5.76
N ARG A 236 11.77 4.66 6.98
CA ARG A 236 11.27 3.70 7.98
C ARG A 236 9.97 3.04 7.55
N ILE A 237 9.03 3.80 6.98
CA ILE A 237 7.79 3.25 6.43
C ILE A 237 8.14 2.26 5.33
N ALA A 238 8.92 2.69 4.33
CA ALA A 238 9.31 1.86 3.21
C ALA A 238 9.96 0.55 3.67
N TYR A 239 10.97 0.63 4.52
CA TYR A 239 11.67 -0.55 5.01
C TYR A 239 10.73 -1.51 5.77
N ARG A 240 9.93 -1.01 6.72
CA ARG A 240 9.04 -1.88 7.53
C ARG A 240 7.96 -2.56 6.70
N THR A 241 7.37 -1.84 5.75
CA THR A 241 6.34 -2.43 4.88
C THR A 241 6.95 -3.42 3.90
N THR A 242 8.17 -3.16 3.37
CA THR A 242 8.87 -4.12 2.50
C THR A 242 9.28 -5.38 3.25
N VAL A 243 9.76 -5.27 4.51
CA VAL A 243 10.08 -6.43 5.35
C VAL A 243 8.86 -7.32 5.59
N PHE A 244 7.66 -6.74 5.68
CA PHE A 244 6.42 -7.53 5.80
C PHE A 244 5.96 -8.11 4.46
N ALA A 245 5.99 -7.32 3.38
CA ALA A 245 5.50 -7.74 2.07
C ALA A 245 6.38 -8.83 1.43
N PHE A 246 7.70 -8.78 1.63
CA PHE A 246 8.64 -9.67 0.96
C PHE A 246 8.49 -11.16 1.31
N PRO A 247 8.29 -11.57 2.58
CA PRO A 247 7.97 -12.97 2.90
C PRO A 247 6.65 -13.44 2.27
N VAL A 248 5.62 -12.59 2.27
CA VAL A 248 4.33 -12.92 1.63
C VAL A 248 4.50 -13.08 0.12
N PHE A 249 5.31 -12.22 -0.50
CA PHE A 249 5.64 -12.33 -1.92
C PHE A 249 6.45 -13.58 -2.24
N THR A 250 7.44 -13.91 -1.40
CA THR A 250 8.25 -15.12 -1.53
C THR A 250 7.37 -16.36 -1.45
N PHE A 251 6.46 -16.41 -0.46
CA PHE A 251 5.46 -17.47 -0.36
C PHE A 251 4.58 -17.53 -1.63
N GLY A 252 4.12 -16.38 -2.12
CA GLY A 252 3.39 -16.28 -3.38
C GLY A 252 4.16 -16.89 -4.55
N VAL A 253 5.43 -16.52 -4.78
CA VAL A 253 6.25 -17.06 -5.88
C VAL A 253 6.42 -18.58 -5.75
N LEU A 254 6.69 -19.09 -4.54
CA LEU A 254 6.83 -20.54 -4.29
C LEU A 254 5.53 -21.29 -4.57
N CYS A 255 4.39 -20.82 -4.05
CA CYS A 255 3.09 -21.43 -4.34
C CYS A 255 2.72 -21.32 -5.82
N GLY A 256 3.20 -20.29 -6.52
CA GLY A 256 3.03 -20.15 -7.96
C GLY A 256 3.72 -21.26 -8.73
N ALA A 257 4.96 -21.59 -8.36
CA ALA A 257 5.68 -22.71 -8.96
C ALA A 257 4.98 -24.07 -8.72
N VAL A 258 4.47 -24.30 -7.51
CA VAL A 258 3.70 -25.52 -7.21
C VAL A 258 2.39 -25.58 -8.00
N TRP A 259 1.69 -24.45 -8.13
CA TRP A 259 0.50 -24.36 -8.96
C TRP A 259 0.80 -24.63 -10.44
N ALA A 260 1.92 -24.12 -10.94
CA ALA A 260 2.33 -24.33 -12.33
C ALA A 260 2.55 -25.82 -12.66
N GLU A 261 3.14 -26.57 -11.74
CA GLU A 261 3.27 -28.03 -11.85
C GLU A 261 1.89 -28.69 -11.96
N ALA A 262 0.95 -28.31 -11.08
CA ALA A 262 -0.39 -28.87 -11.08
C ALA A 262 -1.23 -28.51 -12.31
N ALA A 263 -1.02 -27.33 -12.90
CA ALA A 263 -1.80 -26.83 -14.04
C ALA A 263 -1.22 -27.21 -15.40
N TRP A 264 0.11 -27.24 -15.54
CA TRP A 264 0.80 -27.42 -16.82
C TRP A 264 1.88 -28.52 -16.82
N GLY A 265 2.04 -29.26 -15.71
CA GLY A 265 3.01 -30.35 -15.61
C GLY A 265 4.48 -29.89 -15.53
N ARG A 266 4.71 -28.61 -15.18
CA ARG A 266 6.05 -28.06 -14.92
C ARG A 266 6.03 -26.96 -13.86
N PHE A 267 6.94 -27.02 -12.91
CA PHE A 267 7.03 -26.04 -11.82
C PHE A 267 7.52 -24.64 -12.25
N TRP A 268 8.20 -24.52 -13.40
CA TRP A 268 8.70 -23.26 -13.95
C TRP A 268 8.94 -23.39 -15.45
N GLY A 269 8.68 -22.35 -16.22
CA GLY A 269 8.87 -22.32 -17.67
C GLY A 269 9.48 -21.03 -18.23
N TRP A 270 9.95 -20.11 -17.39
CA TRP A 270 10.58 -18.86 -17.82
C TRP A 270 9.70 -17.98 -18.71
N ASP A 271 8.37 -18.09 -18.58
CA ASP A 271 7.49 -17.19 -19.30
C ASP A 271 7.63 -15.75 -18.77
N PRO A 272 7.13 -14.72 -19.49
CA PRO A 272 7.30 -13.33 -19.09
C PRO A 272 6.81 -13.02 -17.67
N LYS A 273 5.76 -13.69 -17.18
CA LYS A 273 5.20 -13.44 -15.84
C LYS A 273 6.06 -14.03 -14.74
N GLU A 274 6.47 -15.28 -14.93
CA GLU A 274 7.41 -15.96 -14.04
C GLU A 274 8.75 -15.20 -13.97
N THR A 275 9.29 -14.81 -15.13
CA THR A 275 10.57 -14.10 -15.24
C THR A 275 10.52 -12.73 -14.56
N VAL A 276 9.49 -11.92 -14.83
CA VAL A 276 9.37 -10.60 -14.21
C VAL A 276 9.08 -10.71 -12.71
N ALA A 277 8.31 -11.70 -12.26
CA ALA A 277 8.11 -11.95 -10.84
C ALA A 277 9.42 -12.31 -10.13
N PHE A 278 10.28 -13.11 -10.76
CA PHE A 278 11.62 -13.41 -10.24
C PHE A 278 12.52 -12.18 -10.23
N ILE A 279 12.51 -11.35 -11.29
CA ILE A 279 13.26 -10.09 -11.32
C ILE A 279 12.81 -9.16 -10.18
N ALA A 280 11.50 -8.99 -9.98
CA ALA A 280 10.96 -8.20 -8.87
C ALA A 280 11.40 -8.76 -7.51
N TRP A 281 11.39 -10.09 -7.36
CA TRP A 281 11.86 -10.76 -6.15
C TRP A 281 13.33 -10.47 -5.87
N VAL A 282 14.20 -10.60 -6.88
CA VAL A 282 15.65 -10.29 -6.76
C VAL A 282 15.87 -8.82 -6.40
N ILE A 283 15.12 -7.88 -7.00
CA ILE A 283 15.25 -6.45 -6.69
C ILE A 283 14.85 -6.17 -5.24
N TYR A 284 13.75 -6.73 -4.73
CA TYR A 284 13.35 -6.55 -3.33
C TYR A 284 14.29 -7.26 -2.36
N ALA A 285 14.82 -8.44 -2.72
CA ALA A 285 15.86 -9.12 -1.95
C ALA A 285 17.13 -8.25 -1.88
N ALA A 286 17.57 -7.67 -3.00
CA ALA A 286 18.68 -6.74 -3.07
C ALA A 286 18.41 -5.48 -2.24
N TYR A 287 17.19 -4.93 -2.26
CA TYR A 287 16.80 -3.82 -1.39
C TYR A 287 16.98 -4.19 0.08
N LEU A 288 16.41 -5.30 0.54
CA LEU A 288 16.53 -5.72 1.95
C LEU A 288 17.97 -6.05 2.33
N HIS A 289 18.71 -6.71 1.44
CA HIS A 289 20.13 -7.02 1.63
C HIS A 289 20.96 -5.73 1.74
N SER A 290 20.73 -4.75 0.87
CA SER A 290 21.41 -3.44 0.88
C SER A 290 21.17 -2.66 2.18
N ARG A 291 20.03 -2.92 2.84
CA ARG A 291 19.67 -2.34 4.13
C ARG A 291 20.29 -3.07 5.32
N ALA A 292 20.54 -4.37 5.17
CA ALA A 292 21.22 -5.20 6.16
C ALA A 292 22.75 -5.05 6.11
N THR A 293 23.33 -4.83 4.93
CA THR A 293 24.78 -4.64 4.75
C THR A 293 25.17 -3.17 4.84
N ALA A 294 26.32 -2.90 5.47
CA ALA A 294 26.83 -1.55 5.65
C ALA A 294 27.36 -1.00 4.30
N GLY A 295 26.52 -0.27 3.56
CA GLY A 295 27.01 0.51 2.41
C GLY A 295 25.96 1.22 1.57
N TRP A 296 24.70 0.75 1.59
CA TRP A 296 23.67 1.23 0.66
C TRP A 296 22.45 1.74 1.43
N ARG A 297 22.55 2.97 1.93
CA ARG A 297 21.46 3.67 2.64
C ARG A 297 21.01 4.92 1.89
N GLY A 298 19.83 5.43 2.24
CA GLY A 298 19.27 6.65 1.68
C GLY A 298 18.89 6.51 0.19
N ASN A 299 19.38 7.43 -0.66
CA ASN A 299 18.89 7.58 -2.04
C ASN A 299 19.04 6.30 -2.88
N ARG A 300 20.15 5.57 -2.75
CA ARG A 300 20.38 4.34 -3.52
C ARG A 300 19.36 3.26 -3.18
N ALA A 301 19.10 3.04 -1.88
CA ALA A 301 18.09 2.10 -1.43
C ALA A 301 16.69 2.50 -1.89
N ALA A 302 16.35 3.79 -1.85
CA ALA A 302 15.07 4.28 -2.36
C ALA A 302 14.89 4.00 -3.87
N VAL A 303 15.95 4.16 -4.67
CA VAL A 303 15.93 3.83 -6.11
C VAL A 303 15.68 2.33 -6.32
N ILE A 304 16.38 1.43 -5.61
CA ILE A 304 16.17 -0.02 -5.74
C ILE A 304 14.71 -0.38 -5.42
N ASN A 305 14.14 0.20 -4.36
CA ASN A 305 12.75 -0.06 -3.99
C ASN A 305 11.75 0.43 -5.06
N ILE A 306 12.03 1.58 -5.68
CA ILE A 306 11.22 2.09 -6.81
C ILE A 306 11.32 1.17 -8.02
N LEU A 307 12.51 0.62 -8.31
CA LEU A 307 12.68 -0.36 -9.39
C LEU A 307 11.88 -1.64 -9.10
N GLY A 308 11.85 -2.11 -7.85
CA GLY A 308 11.04 -3.27 -7.45
C GLY A 308 9.54 -3.00 -7.61
N PHE A 309 9.10 -1.79 -7.22
CA PHE A 309 7.72 -1.36 -7.42
C PHE A 309 7.37 -1.25 -8.91
N ALA A 310 8.26 -0.67 -9.73
CA ALA A 310 8.09 -0.58 -11.17
C ALA A 310 8.02 -1.96 -11.84
N ALA A 311 8.87 -2.91 -11.42
CA ALA A 311 8.80 -4.29 -11.90
C ALA A 311 7.47 -4.97 -11.52
N THR A 312 6.95 -4.69 -10.32
CA THR A 312 5.64 -5.21 -9.88
C THR A 312 4.49 -4.65 -10.73
N VAL A 313 4.51 -3.34 -11.00
CA VAL A 313 3.52 -2.67 -11.87
C VAL A 313 3.63 -3.16 -13.32
N PHE A 314 4.86 -3.34 -13.82
CA PHE A 314 5.13 -3.90 -15.13
C PHE A 314 4.58 -5.33 -15.26
N ASN A 315 4.79 -6.17 -14.24
CA ASN A 315 4.22 -7.51 -14.20
C ASN A 315 2.68 -7.48 -14.20
N LEU A 316 2.08 -6.54 -13.48
CA LEU A 316 0.62 -6.40 -13.41
C LEU A 316 0.02 -5.98 -14.76
N PHE A 317 0.57 -4.96 -15.43
CA PHE A 317 -0.04 -4.41 -16.64
C PHE A 317 0.57 -4.96 -17.91
N PHE A 318 1.87 -4.77 -18.11
CA PHE A 318 2.51 -5.07 -19.38
C PHE A 318 2.46 -6.56 -19.69
N VAL A 319 2.85 -7.40 -18.72
CA VAL A 319 2.84 -8.85 -18.94
C VAL A 319 1.41 -9.36 -19.18
N ASN A 320 0.43 -8.94 -18.38
CA ASN A 320 -0.93 -9.43 -18.56
C ASN A 320 -1.62 -8.89 -19.83
N LEU A 321 -1.32 -7.67 -20.28
CA LEU A 321 -2.01 -7.05 -21.42
C LEU A 321 -1.30 -7.19 -22.76
N VAL A 322 0.04 -7.29 -22.76
CA VAL A 322 0.85 -7.22 -23.99
C VAL A 322 1.46 -8.58 -24.34
N THR A 323 1.72 -9.44 -23.36
CA THR A 323 2.34 -10.74 -23.64
C THR A 323 1.29 -11.84 -23.78
N THR A 324 1.45 -12.67 -24.81
CA THR A 324 0.74 -13.95 -24.94
C THR A 324 1.50 -14.99 -24.13
N GLY A 325 0.83 -15.57 -23.13
CA GLY A 325 1.43 -16.57 -22.25
C GLY A 325 0.35 -17.33 -21.48
N LEU A 326 0.71 -18.49 -20.93
CA LEU A 326 -0.22 -19.38 -20.18
C LEU A 326 -0.87 -18.71 -18.95
N HIS A 327 -0.33 -17.56 -18.55
CA HIS A 327 -0.77 -16.75 -17.43
C HIS A 327 -1.45 -15.42 -17.83
N SER A 328 -1.68 -15.20 -19.13
CA SER A 328 -2.40 -14.03 -19.62
C SER A 328 -3.89 -14.24 -19.37
N TYR A 329 -4.35 -13.78 -18.21
CA TYR A 329 -5.77 -13.74 -17.84
C TYR A 329 -6.32 -12.34 -18.05
N ALA A 330 -5.92 -11.69 -19.15
CA ALA A 330 -6.36 -10.34 -19.46
C ALA A 330 -7.88 -10.25 -19.37
N GLY A 331 -8.61 -11.26 -19.87
CA GLY A 331 -10.07 -11.23 -19.92
C GLY A 331 -10.61 -10.03 -20.71
N VAL A 332 -9.72 -9.27 -21.37
CA VAL A 332 -9.99 -8.15 -22.25
C VAL A 332 -9.82 -8.71 -23.65
N GLY A 333 -10.94 -9.05 -24.26
CA GLY A 333 -11.08 -9.50 -25.64
C GLY A 333 -12.40 -8.96 -26.16
#